data_AF-A0A956BU39-F1
#
_entry.id   AF-A0A956BU39-F1
#
_cell.length_a   1.000
_cell.length_b   1.000
_cell.length_c   1.000
_cell.angle_alpha   90.00
_cell.angle_beta   90.00
_cell.angle_gamma   90.00
#
_symmetry.space_group_name_H-M   'P 1'
#
loop_
_entity.id
_entity.type
_entity.pdbx_description
1 polymer ?
#
loop_
_entity_poly.entity_id
_entity_poly.type
_entity_poly.pdbx_seq_one_letter_code
_entity_poly.pdbx_strand_id
1 'polypeptide(L)'
;MNDQKQRNATRRGFATPEIDTAATTGELMPPPAAQPAASPGDTPSAAQVARPPVQVGPSMADLHANTPVVEIEVIHQHGPAPNTDRPFQTLEVWTQNTIYVMDPTMQCVGVRDRATQQTQAAHPFIGRRLVGGQTRNGETIQLSYPYPRPGTEAVFEEGKQRVGGGFGGFAQTSTVTRVVLRLHMVTVTPAALTPTWAEITRNTGGMPAVKL
;
A
#
# COMPACT_ATOMS: atom_id res chain seq x y z
N MET A 1 17.16 -4.74 -42.72
CA MET A 1 17.60 -5.24 -41.39
C MET A 1 18.42 -4.14 -40.75
N ASN A 2 17.86 -3.47 -39.72
CA ASN A 2 18.62 -2.62 -38.80
C ASN A 2 17.82 -2.55 -37.49
N ASP A 3 18.23 -3.38 -36.53
CA ASP A 3 17.74 -3.40 -35.16
C ASP A 3 18.37 -2.25 -34.37
N GLN A 4 17.57 -1.26 -34.00
CA GLN A 4 18.00 -0.19 -33.11
C GLN A 4 17.34 -0.37 -31.74
N LYS A 5 18.06 -1.09 -30.88
CA LYS A 5 17.72 -1.37 -29.48
C LYS A 5 17.77 -0.08 -28.65
N GLN A 6 16.63 0.58 -28.47
CA GLN A 6 16.52 1.75 -27.60
C GLN A 6 16.47 1.31 -26.13
N ARG A 7 17.39 1.87 -25.33
CA ARG A 7 17.54 1.62 -23.90
C ARG A 7 16.55 2.52 -23.13
N ASN A 8 15.66 1.92 -22.35
CA ASN A 8 14.78 2.63 -21.41
C ASN A 8 15.63 3.27 -20.29
N ALA A 9 15.66 4.60 -20.24
CA ALA A 9 16.28 5.37 -19.17
C ALA A 9 15.19 5.98 -18.29
N THR A 10 14.99 5.41 -17.10
CA THR A 10 14.04 5.94 -16.10
C THR A 10 14.78 6.95 -15.20
N ARG A 11 14.46 8.24 -15.31
CA ARG A 11 14.93 9.27 -14.37
C ARG A 11 14.06 9.25 -13.10
N ARG A 12 14.68 8.98 -11.95
CA ARG A 12 14.11 9.26 -10.61
C ARG A 12 14.37 10.74 -10.29
N GLY A 13 13.30 11.54 -10.24
CA GLY A 13 13.34 12.86 -9.62
C GLY A 13 12.89 12.74 -8.17
N PHE A 14 13.80 12.97 -7.23
CA PHE A 14 13.48 13.21 -5.83
C PHE A 14 13.80 14.67 -5.52
N ALA A 15 12.80 15.41 -5.02
CA ALA A 15 13.01 16.66 -4.33
C ALA A 15 13.38 16.34 -2.87
N THR A 16 14.58 16.69 -2.45
CA THR A 16 15.01 16.73 -1.05
C THR A 16 14.64 18.08 -0.45
N PRO A 17 13.95 18.16 0.70
CA PRO A 17 14.07 19.34 1.54
C PRO A 17 15.41 19.28 2.29
N GLU A 18 16.22 20.31 2.07
CA GLU A 18 17.42 20.64 2.81
C GLU A 18 17.09 20.85 4.29
N ILE A 19 17.85 20.22 5.19
CA ILE A 19 17.90 20.61 6.59
C ILE A 19 19.31 21.15 6.85
N ASP A 20 19.36 22.45 7.09
CA ASP A 20 20.54 23.23 7.43
C ASP A 20 21.34 22.61 8.58
N THR A 21 22.63 22.46 8.35
CA THR A 21 23.62 22.07 9.36
C THR A 21 24.56 23.25 9.60
N ALA A 22 24.21 24.11 10.57
CA ALA A 22 25.09 25.10 11.20
C ALA A 22 24.35 25.57 12.47
N ALA A 23 24.93 25.73 13.65
CA ALA A 23 26.27 25.63 14.16
C ALA A 23 26.14 25.61 15.70
N THR A 24 27.11 25.05 16.44
CA THR A 24 27.69 25.75 17.60
C THR A 24 29.04 25.10 17.91
N THR A 25 30.06 25.80 17.43
CA THR A 25 31.46 25.72 17.83
C THR A 25 31.62 26.08 19.31
N GLY A 26 32.50 25.36 20.00
CA GLY A 26 33.05 25.70 21.33
C GLY A 26 34.14 24.67 21.64
N GLU A 27 35.31 24.79 21.00
CA GLU A 27 36.50 25.50 21.49
C GLU A 27 37.26 24.70 22.57
N LEU A 28 38.38 24.10 22.12
CA LEU A 28 39.38 23.45 22.95
C LEU A 28 40.17 24.52 23.76
N MET A 29 40.35 24.28 25.06
CA MET A 29 41.55 24.73 25.77
C MET A 29 42.00 23.68 26.82
N PRO A 30 43.32 23.62 27.14
CA PRO A 30 44.01 22.47 27.77
C PRO A 30 44.07 22.55 29.31
N PRO A 31 44.54 21.50 30.01
CA PRO A 31 44.42 21.38 31.47
C PRO A 31 45.57 22.05 32.23
N PRO A 32 45.36 22.50 33.48
CA PRO A 32 46.45 22.72 34.43
C PRO A 32 46.57 21.59 35.46
N ALA A 33 47.80 21.46 35.95
CA ALA A 33 48.36 20.35 36.70
C ALA A 33 47.91 20.23 38.17
N ALA A 34 48.20 19.05 38.72
CA ALA A 34 47.94 18.56 40.07
C ALA A 34 48.61 19.33 41.22
N GLN A 35 48.03 19.26 42.44
CA GLN A 35 48.60 18.65 43.67
C GLN A 35 47.69 18.79 44.93
N PRO A 36 47.94 18.06 46.05
CA PRO A 36 46.92 17.35 46.85
C PRO A 36 46.72 17.83 48.31
N ALA A 37 45.68 17.31 49.02
CA ALA A 37 45.74 16.60 50.32
C ALA A 37 44.39 16.56 51.09
N ALA A 38 44.03 15.33 51.55
CA ALA A 38 43.30 14.91 52.77
C ALA A 38 41.97 15.60 53.16
N SER A 39 40.85 14.90 53.43
CA SER A 39 40.65 13.91 54.51
C SER A 39 39.28 13.17 54.39
N PRO A 40 38.99 12.13 55.21
CA PRO A 40 38.27 10.91 54.81
C PRO A 40 36.80 10.84 55.28
N GLY A 41 36.03 9.90 54.72
CA GLY A 41 34.75 9.46 55.30
C GLY A 41 33.93 8.56 54.39
N ASP A 42 33.90 7.27 54.73
CA ASP A 42 32.86 6.27 54.49
C ASP A 42 32.35 5.93 53.07
N THR A 43 32.70 4.71 52.66
CA THR A 43 31.83 3.82 51.87
C THR A 43 31.59 2.57 52.74
N PRO A 44 30.47 1.79 52.59
CA PRO A 44 30.00 1.37 51.28
C PRO A 44 28.48 1.11 51.08
N SER A 45 28.13 0.87 49.81
CA SER A 45 27.14 -0.12 49.37
C SER A 45 25.65 0.24 49.35
N ALA A 46 25.21 0.74 48.19
CA ALA A 46 24.09 0.15 47.46
C ALA A 46 24.28 0.41 45.97
N ALA A 47 24.90 -0.54 45.27
CA ALA A 47 25.02 -0.51 43.82
C ALA A 47 23.62 -0.65 43.19
N GLN A 48 23.01 0.49 42.84
CA GLN A 48 21.92 0.51 41.86
C GLN A 48 22.52 0.09 40.52
N VAL A 49 22.32 -1.18 40.17
CA VAL A 49 22.55 -1.67 38.82
C VAL A 49 21.59 -0.93 37.89
N ALA A 50 22.09 0.11 37.23
CA ALA A 50 21.39 0.79 36.16
C ALA A 50 21.07 -0.26 35.09
N ARG A 51 19.79 -0.63 34.95
CA ARG A 51 19.34 -1.43 33.81
C ARG A 51 19.67 -0.64 32.54
N PRO A 52 20.33 -1.24 31.54
CA PRO A 52 20.47 -0.59 30.25
C PRO A 52 19.06 -0.25 29.73
N PRO A 53 18.89 0.91 29.05
CA PRO A 53 17.61 1.27 28.48
C PRO A 53 17.16 0.12 27.57
N VAL A 54 15.94 -0.37 27.80
CA VAL A 54 15.28 -1.33 26.93
C VAL A 54 15.28 -0.69 25.54
N GLN A 55 16.10 -1.19 24.64
CA GLN A 55 16.02 -0.84 23.23
C GLN A 55 14.67 -1.36 22.74
N VAL A 56 13.66 -0.48 22.76
CA VAL A 56 12.39 -0.73 22.09
C VAL A 56 12.76 -0.82 20.62
N GLY A 57 12.83 -2.04 20.10
CA GLY A 57 13.00 -2.27 18.67
C GLY A 57 11.90 -1.50 17.92
N PRO A 58 12.12 -1.14 16.65
CA PRO A 58 11.13 -0.40 15.88
C PRO A 58 9.79 -1.13 15.96
N SER A 59 8.75 -0.41 16.33
CA SER A 59 7.39 -0.95 16.32
C SER A 59 7.06 -1.40 14.89
N MET A 60 6.21 -2.41 14.73
CA MET A 60 5.67 -2.76 13.40
C MET A 60 5.01 -1.55 12.72
N ALA A 61 4.53 -0.58 13.50
CA ALA A 61 4.07 0.71 12.99
C ALA A 61 5.19 1.54 12.34
N ASP A 62 6.39 1.53 12.91
CA ASP A 62 7.56 2.27 12.38
C ASP A 62 8.11 1.62 11.11
N LEU A 63 8.02 0.28 11.01
CA LEU A 63 8.45 -0.47 9.81
C LEU A 63 7.64 -0.11 8.56
N HIS A 64 6.39 0.32 8.73
CA HIS A 64 5.51 0.71 7.63
C HIS A 64 5.38 2.23 7.45
N ALA A 65 6.06 3.06 8.26
CA ALA A 65 5.93 4.52 8.20
C ALA A 65 6.29 5.11 6.82
N ASN A 66 7.23 4.50 6.10
CA ASN A 66 7.64 4.90 4.75
C ASN A 66 6.94 4.10 3.63
N THR A 67 6.02 3.19 3.97
CA THR A 67 5.29 2.40 2.97
C THR A 67 4.02 3.16 2.58
N PRO A 68 3.78 3.44 1.28
CA PRO A 68 2.52 4.04 0.86
C PRO A 68 1.34 3.14 1.25
N VAL A 69 0.23 3.76 1.65
CA VAL A 69 -0.98 3.03 2.04
C VAL A 69 -1.52 2.20 0.87
N VAL A 70 -1.49 2.76 -0.33
CA VAL A 70 -1.83 2.08 -1.59
C VAL A 70 -0.81 2.48 -2.65
N GLU A 71 -0.22 1.49 -3.30
CA GLU A 71 0.61 1.69 -4.48
C GLU A 71 -0.24 1.63 -5.73
N ILE A 72 -0.03 2.54 -6.68
CA ILE A 72 -0.75 2.57 -7.94
C ILE A 72 0.18 2.10 -9.06
N GLU A 73 -0.15 0.96 -9.65
CA GLU A 73 0.51 0.43 -10.84
C GLU A 73 -0.32 0.79 -12.08
N VAL A 74 0.21 1.64 -12.95
CA VAL A 74 -0.47 2.02 -14.19
C VAL A 74 -0.05 1.10 -15.32
N ILE A 75 -1.01 0.35 -15.85
CA ILE A 75 -0.81 -0.64 -16.92
C ILE A 75 -1.35 -0.06 -18.21
N HIS A 76 -0.46 0.31 -19.13
CA HIS A 76 -0.83 0.81 -20.45
C HIS A 76 -1.05 -0.37 -21.40
N GLN A 77 -2.20 -0.41 -22.05
CA GLN A 77 -2.57 -1.44 -23.01
C GLN A 77 -2.95 -0.77 -24.33
N HIS A 78 -2.44 -1.31 -25.45
CA HIS A 78 -2.78 -0.87 -26.80
C HIS A 78 -3.37 -2.07 -27.54
N GLY A 79 -4.52 -1.89 -28.19
CA GLY A 79 -5.16 -2.99 -28.92
C GLY A 79 -6.64 -2.76 -29.21
N PRO A 80 -7.34 -3.79 -29.69
CA PRO A 80 -8.80 -3.77 -29.74
C PRO A 80 -9.38 -3.59 -28.33
N ALA A 81 -10.66 -3.20 -28.25
CA ALA A 81 -11.34 -2.99 -26.97
C ALA A 81 -11.06 -4.15 -26.00
N PRO A 82 -10.77 -3.86 -24.73
CA PRO A 82 -10.30 -4.87 -23.80
C PRO A 82 -11.37 -5.94 -23.62
N ASN A 83 -10.94 -7.20 -23.56
CA ASN A 83 -11.86 -8.31 -23.38
C ASN A 83 -12.52 -8.22 -21.99
N THR A 84 -13.82 -7.96 -21.95
CA THR A 84 -14.63 -7.89 -20.73
C THR A 84 -14.95 -9.27 -20.12
N ASP A 85 -14.65 -10.36 -20.82
CA ASP A 85 -14.95 -11.73 -20.35
C ASP A 85 -14.09 -12.17 -19.16
N ARG A 86 -12.96 -11.49 -18.92
CA ARG A 86 -12.18 -11.67 -17.68
C ARG A 86 -12.34 -10.44 -16.78
N PRO A 87 -12.74 -10.62 -15.51
CA PRO A 87 -12.76 -9.51 -14.56
C PRO A 87 -11.34 -8.95 -14.44
N PHE A 88 -11.21 -7.63 -14.54
CA PHE A 88 -9.94 -6.96 -14.34
C PHE A 88 -9.42 -7.26 -12.93
N GLN A 89 -8.15 -7.64 -12.84
CA GLN A 89 -7.48 -7.81 -11.55
C GLN A 89 -7.02 -6.43 -11.07
N THR A 90 -7.93 -5.69 -10.44
CA THR A 90 -7.72 -4.28 -10.08
C THR A 90 -6.99 -4.08 -8.78
N LEU A 91 -7.07 -5.01 -7.82
CA LEU A 91 -6.41 -4.83 -6.53
C LEU A 91 -5.66 -6.10 -6.12
N GLU A 92 -4.43 -5.93 -5.64
CA GLU A 92 -3.70 -6.97 -4.93
C GLU A 92 -3.44 -6.55 -3.48
N VAL A 93 -3.86 -7.40 -2.54
CA VAL A 93 -3.52 -7.27 -1.13
C VAL A 93 -2.48 -8.32 -0.80
N TRP A 94 -1.27 -7.86 -0.51
CA TRP A 94 -0.14 -8.71 -0.18
C TRP A 94 -0.03 -8.83 1.33
N THR A 95 -0.17 -10.05 1.85
CA THR A 95 0.05 -10.35 3.27
C THR A 95 1.40 -11.04 3.47
N GLN A 96 1.66 -11.53 4.67
CA GLN A 96 2.90 -12.24 4.98
C GLN A 96 3.14 -13.41 4.02
N ASN A 97 2.11 -14.24 3.76
CA ASN A 97 2.27 -15.49 3.02
C ASN A 97 1.43 -15.55 1.73
N THR A 98 0.48 -14.65 1.56
CA THR A 98 -0.57 -14.80 0.54
C THR A 98 -0.81 -13.48 -0.20
N ILE A 99 -1.12 -13.58 -1.48
CA ILE A 99 -1.55 -12.45 -2.31
C ILE A 99 -3.01 -12.68 -2.67
N TYR A 100 -3.87 -11.78 -2.24
CA TYR A 100 -5.29 -11.80 -2.55
C TYR A 100 -5.56 -10.85 -3.72
N VAL A 101 -6.22 -11.35 -4.77
CA VAL A 101 -6.51 -10.61 -5.99
C VAL A 101 -7.99 -10.30 -6.06
N MET A 102 -8.34 -9.02 -6.10
CA MET A 102 -9.72 -8.56 -6.19
C MET A 102 -10.06 -8.06 -7.59
N ASP A 103 -11.33 -8.18 -7.92
CA ASP A 103 -11.96 -7.48 -9.03
C ASP A 103 -12.37 -6.04 -8.65
N PRO A 104 -12.95 -5.24 -9.58
CA PRO A 104 -13.33 -3.85 -9.30
C PRO A 104 -14.47 -3.73 -8.28
N THR A 105 -15.21 -4.80 -8.03
CA THR A 105 -16.29 -4.85 -7.02
C THR A 105 -15.78 -5.25 -5.63
N MET A 106 -14.46 -5.39 -5.49
CA MET A 106 -13.77 -5.84 -4.27
C MET A 106 -14.04 -7.32 -3.94
N GLN A 107 -14.47 -8.12 -4.92
CA GLN A 107 -14.61 -9.56 -4.74
C GLN A 107 -13.28 -10.26 -4.99
N CYS A 108 -12.89 -11.16 -4.08
CA CYS A 108 -11.68 -11.95 -4.22
C CYS A 108 -11.85 -12.98 -5.33
N VAL A 109 -11.24 -12.74 -6.48
CA VAL A 109 -11.30 -13.62 -7.66
C VAL A 109 -10.12 -14.58 -7.73
N GLY A 110 -9.08 -14.37 -6.93
CA GLY A 110 -7.91 -15.24 -6.91
C GLY A 110 -7.08 -15.10 -5.65
N VAL A 111 -6.40 -16.18 -5.30
CA VAL A 111 -5.45 -16.22 -4.20
C VAL A 111 -4.19 -16.90 -4.69
N ARG A 112 -3.03 -16.31 -4.39
CA ARG A 112 -1.73 -16.86 -4.76
C ARG A 112 -0.85 -16.98 -3.52
N ASP A 113 -0.06 -18.05 -3.45
CA ASP A 113 1.01 -18.14 -2.47
C ASP A 113 2.10 -17.11 -2.81
N ARG A 114 2.57 -16.34 -1.82
CA ARG A 114 3.52 -15.25 -2.06
C ARG A 114 4.89 -15.77 -2.50
N ALA A 115 5.36 -16.87 -1.91
CA ALA A 115 6.70 -17.40 -2.15
C ALA A 115 6.80 -18.10 -3.51
N THR A 116 5.83 -18.94 -3.83
CA THR A 116 5.80 -19.80 -5.03
C THR A 116 5.03 -19.18 -6.19
N GLN A 117 4.25 -18.13 -5.95
CA GLN A 117 3.33 -17.50 -6.92
C GLN A 117 2.25 -18.47 -7.46
N GLN A 118 2.09 -19.65 -6.85
CA GLN A 118 1.09 -20.62 -7.27
C GLN A 118 -0.32 -20.20 -6.86
N THR A 119 -1.28 -20.37 -7.78
CA THR A 119 -2.69 -20.07 -7.53
C THR A 119 -3.33 -21.14 -6.63
N GLN A 120 -4.02 -20.69 -5.59
CA GLN A 120 -4.76 -21.53 -4.64
C GLN A 120 -6.27 -21.51 -4.96
N ALA A 121 -6.70 -22.36 -5.90
CA ALA A 121 -8.06 -22.31 -6.45
C ALA A 121 -9.19 -22.62 -5.44
N ALA A 122 -8.89 -23.31 -4.34
CA ALA A 122 -9.86 -23.69 -3.31
C ALA A 122 -9.74 -22.86 -2.00
N HIS A 123 -9.09 -21.69 -2.06
CA HIS A 123 -8.91 -20.85 -0.87
C HIS A 123 -10.27 -20.29 -0.37
N PRO A 124 -10.56 -20.30 0.95
CA PRO A 124 -11.88 -19.94 1.50
C PRO A 124 -12.32 -18.50 1.24
N PHE A 125 -11.38 -17.60 0.92
CA PHE A 125 -11.66 -16.20 0.59
C PHE A 125 -12.07 -15.98 -0.86
N ILE A 126 -11.90 -16.96 -1.76
CA ILE A 126 -12.40 -16.83 -3.14
C ILE A 126 -13.92 -16.62 -3.12
N GLY A 127 -14.38 -15.60 -3.86
CA GLY A 127 -15.77 -15.17 -3.90
C GLY A 127 -16.21 -14.28 -2.73
N ARG A 128 -15.39 -14.09 -1.69
CA ARG A 128 -15.70 -13.17 -0.59
C ARG A 128 -15.33 -11.74 -0.94
N ARG A 129 -16.05 -10.79 -0.36
CA ARG A 129 -15.82 -9.35 -0.58
C ARG A 129 -14.85 -8.79 0.45
N LEU A 130 -13.86 -8.04 -0.01
CA LEU A 130 -12.97 -7.24 0.84
C LEU A 130 -13.73 -6.01 1.33
N VAL A 131 -13.77 -5.86 2.66
CA VAL A 131 -14.40 -4.71 3.34
C VAL A 131 -13.38 -3.61 3.58
N GLY A 132 -12.12 -3.97 3.83
CA GLY A 132 -11.05 -3.03 4.12
C GLY A 132 -10.01 -3.67 5.02
N GLY A 133 -9.49 -2.91 5.97
CA GLY A 133 -8.56 -3.43 6.99
C GLY A 133 -8.90 -2.98 8.39
N GLN A 134 -8.44 -3.76 9.37
CA GLN A 134 -8.59 -3.45 10.77
C GLN A 134 -7.25 -3.58 11.50
N THR A 135 -7.10 -2.88 12.61
CA THR A 135 -6.03 -3.15 13.56
C THR A 135 -6.55 -2.89 14.96
N ARG A 136 -6.11 -3.68 15.94
CA ARG A 136 -6.46 -3.53 17.35
C ARG A 136 -5.26 -2.98 18.10
N ASN A 137 -5.43 -1.79 18.67
CA ASN A 137 -4.46 -1.15 19.56
C ASN A 137 -5.03 -1.09 20.97
N GLY A 138 -4.74 -2.12 21.77
CA GLY A 138 -5.30 -2.27 23.11
C GLY A 138 -6.82 -2.39 23.07
N GLU A 139 -7.51 -1.40 23.66
CA GLU A 139 -8.98 -1.33 23.71
C GLU A 139 -9.61 -0.69 22.45
N THR A 140 -8.79 -0.09 21.57
CA THR A 140 -9.30 0.60 20.37
C THR A 140 -9.19 -0.29 19.14
N ILE A 141 -10.22 -0.27 18.29
CA ILE A 141 -10.21 -0.90 16.98
C ILE A 141 -10.22 0.21 15.94
N GLN A 142 -9.19 0.25 15.11
CA GLN A 142 -9.12 1.17 13.99
C GLN A 142 -9.49 0.42 12.71
N LEU A 143 -10.40 1.01 11.94
CA LEU A 143 -10.85 0.48 10.66
C LEU A 143 -10.35 1.37 9.52
N SER A 144 -10.07 0.77 8.38
CA SER A 144 -9.66 1.43 7.14
C SER A 144 -10.55 0.96 5.99
N TYR A 145 -11.03 1.90 5.19
CA TYR A 145 -11.96 1.67 4.07
C TYR A 145 -11.58 2.55 2.88
N PRO A 146 -11.69 2.07 1.63
CA PRO A 146 -12.09 0.71 1.23
C PRO A 146 -10.92 -0.29 1.24
N TYR A 147 -9.68 0.18 1.43
CA TYR A 147 -8.48 -0.63 1.36
C TYR A 147 -7.87 -0.85 2.74
N PRO A 148 -7.33 -2.04 3.04
CA PRO A 148 -6.50 -2.23 4.22
C PRO A 148 -5.22 -1.41 4.10
N ARG A 149 -4.60 -1.07 5.24
CA ARG A 149 -3.29 -0.43 5.26
C ARG A 149 -2.18 -1.45 5.52
N PRO A 150 -0.95 -1.26 5.03
CA PRO A 150 0.20 -2.00 5.53
C PRO A 150 0.27 -1.95 7.07
N GLY A 151 0.56 -3.09 7.70
CA GLY A 151 0.55 -3.27 9.16
C GLY A 151 -0.81 -3.64 9.77
N THR A 152 -1.88 -3.72 8.96
CA THR A 152 -3.25 -4.07 9.43
C THR A 152 -3.67 -5.46 8.93
N GLU A 153 -4.72 -6.05 9.47
CA GLU A 153 -5.33 -7.25 8.89
C GLU A 153 -6.36 -6.87 7.83
N ALA A 154 -6.34 -7.50 6.65
CA ALA A 154 -7.43 -7.34 5.68
C ALA A 154 -8.67 -8.13 6.12
N VAL A 155 -9.84 -7.52 5.98
CA VAL A 155 -11.13 -8.04 6.45
C VAL A 155 -12.04 -8.38 5.28
N PHE A 156 -12.52 -9.62 5.26
CA PHE A 156 -13.46 -10.13 4.28
C PHE A 156 -14.82 -10.40 4.91
N GLU A 157 -15.89 -10.12 4.17
CA GLU A 157 -17.24 -10.58 4.52
C GLU A 157 -17.24 -12.11 4.59
N GLU A 158 -17.75 -12.67 5.67
CA GLU A 158 -18.05 -14.10 5.71
C GLU A 158 -19.25 -14.39 4.79
N GLY A 159 -19.18 -15.49 4.03
CA GLY A 159 -20.27 -15.89 3.15
C GLY A 159 -21.59 -16.01 3.91
N LYS A 160 -22.71 -15.95 3.19
CA LYS A 160 -24.08 -16.07 3.74
C LYS A 160 -24.37 -17.45 4.34
N GLN A 161 -23.66 -17.88 5.37
CA GLN A 161 -24.10 -18.97 6.22
C GLN A 161 -24.96 -18.36 7.32
N ARG A 162 -26.23 -18.11 7.00
CA ARG A 162 -27.27 -17.80 7.99
C ARG A 162 -27.53 -19.05 8.83
N VAL A 163 -26.69 -19.31 9.81
CA VAL A 163 -27.08 -20.16 10.95
C VAL A 163 -27.53 -19.19 12.05
N GLY A 164 -28.84 -18.93 12.09
CA GLY A 164 -29.48 -18.21 13.19
C GLY A 164 -29.30 -16.69 13.19
N GLY A 165 -29.98 -15.97 12.29
CA GLY A 165 -30.42 -14.58 12.47
C GLY A 165 -29.39 -13.47 12.74
N GLY A 166 -28.10 -13.77 12.85
CA GLY A 166 -27.04 -12.81 13.17
C GLY A 166 -26.49 -12.09 11.93
N PHE A 167 -25.95 -10.88 12.16
CA PHE A 167 -25.12 -10.16 11.21
C PHE A 167 -23.98 -11.06 10.74
N GLY A 168 -23.76 -11.15 9.42
CA GLY A 168 -22.72 -12.00 8.83
C GLY A 168 -21.36 -11.74 9.46
N GLY A 169 -20.61 -12.81 9.72
CA GLY A 169 -19.30 -12.71 10.33
C GLY A 169 -18.27 -12.01 9.44
N PHE A 170 -17.10 -11.75 10.01
CA PHE A 170 -15.96 -11.20 9.29
C PHE A 170 -14.77 -12.15 9.44
N ALA A 171 -14.10 -12.43 8.34
CA ALA A 171 -12.86 -13.19 8.35
C ALA A 171 -11.66 -12.26 8.14
N GLN A 172 -10.58 -12.53 8.86
CA GLN A 172 -9.37 -11.72 8.84
C GLN A 172 -8.22 -12.49 8.18
N THR A 173 -7.31 -11.76 7.57
CA THR A 173 -6.05 -12.28 7.02
C THR A 173 -4.90 -12.09 8.01
N SER A 174 -3.72 -12.62 7.66
CA SER A 174 -2.46 -12.18 8.27
C SER A 174 -2.12 -10.74 7.88
N THR A 175 -1.16 -10.14 8.58
CA THR A 175 -0.78 -8.74 8.40
C THR A 175 -0.49 -8.40 6.93
N VAL A 176 -1.16 -7.35 6.46
CA VAL A 176 -0.95 -6.75 5.14
C VAL A 176 0.41 -6.08 5.14
N THR A 177 1.20 -6.38 4.12
CA THR A 177 2.53 -5.82 3.91
C THR A 177 2.55 -4.79 2.79
N ARG A 178 1.65 -4.93 1.81
CA ARG A 178 1.57 -4.06 0.65
C ARG A 178 0.17 -4.13 0.02
N VAL A 179 -0.29 -3.03 -0.55
CA VAL A 179 -1.54 -2.97 -1.31
C VAL A 179 -1.25 -2.32 -2.65
N VAL A 180 -1.61 -2.99 -3.74
CA VAL A 180 -1.35 -2.53 -5.11
C VAL A 180 -2.66 -2.40 -5.87
N LEU A 181 -3.00 -1.18 -6.28
CA LEU A 181 -4.10 -0.87 -7.18
C LEU A 181 -3.57 -0.81 -8.62
N ARG A 182 -4.12 -1.65 -9.49
CA ARG A 182 -3.80 -1.69 -10.92
C ARG A 182 -4.77 -0.85 -11.72
N LEU A 183 -4.28 0.25 -12.25
CA LEU A 183 -5.01 1.13 -13.16
C LEU A 183 -4.71 0.72 -14.60
N HIS A 184 -5.66 0.06 -15.26
CA HIS A 184 -5.55 -0.28 -16.68
C HIS A 184 -5.93 0.92 -17.55
N MET A 185 -4.96 1.48 -18.28
CA MET A 185 -5.16 2.52 -19.29
C MET A 185 -5.15 1.87 -20.68
N VAL A 186 -6.33 1.67 -21.25
CA VAL A 186 -6.46 1.05 -22.58
C VAL A 186 -6.62 2.14 -23.64
N THR A 187 -5.66 2.22 -24.56
CA THR A 187 -5.75 3.06 -25.75
C THR A 187 -6.31 2.22 -26.89
N VAL A 188 -7.55 2.52 -27.29
CA VAL A 188 -8.23 1.87 -28.43
C VAL A 188 -8.05 2.76 -29.66
N THR A 189 -7.62 2.18 -30.78
CA THR A 189 -7.58 2.93 -32.06
C THR A 189 -8.96 2.78 -32.71
N PRO A 190 -9.75 3.86 -32.86
CA PRO A 190 -11.08 3.74 -33.44
C PRO A 190 -10.97 3.38 -34.93
N ALA A 191 -11.67 2.32 -35.35
CA ALA A 191 -11.69 1.86 -36.74
C ALA A 191 -12.47 2.82 -37.67
N ALA A 192 -13.31 3.68 -37.11
CA ALA A 192 -14.02 4.74 -37.81
C ALA A 192 -13.93 6.02 -36.99
N LEU A 193 -13.84 7.18 -37.66
CA LEU A 193 -13.85 8.51 -37.04
C LEU A 193 -15.11 8.64 -36.18
N THR A 194 -14.96 8.40 -34.88
CA THR A 194 -16.01 8.68 -33.91
C THR A 194 -16.04 10.20 -33.79
N PRO A 195 -17.17 10.86 -34.10
CA PRO A 195 -17.19 12.30 -34.11
C PRO A 195 -16.80 12.83 -32.74
N THR A 196 -15.95 13.84 -32.72
CA THR A 196 -15.53 14.44 -31.46
C THR A 196 -16.73 15.08 -30.76
N TRP A 197 -16.69 15.23 -29.44
CA TRP A 197 -17.76 15.94 -28.72
C TRP A 197 -17.93 17.38 -29.27
N ALA A 198 -16.87 17.98 -29.80
CA ALA A 198 -16.95 19.28 -30.49
C ALA A 198 -17.79 19.24 -31.77
N GLU A 199 -17.84 18.12 -32.49
CA GLU A 199 -18.64 17.94 -33.71
C GLU A 199 -20.11 17.65 -33.38
N ILE A 200 -20.38 16.85 -32.35
CA ILE A 200 -21.76 16.51 -31.95
C ILE A 200 -22.50 17.76 -31.43
N THR A 201 -21.83 18.59 -30.64
CA THR A 201 -22.41 19.84 -30.12
C THR A 201 -22.62 20.92 -31.19
N ARG A 202 -21.83 20.90 -32.27
CA ARG A 202 -22.05 21.79 -33.42
C ARG A 202 -23.27 21.39 -34.26
N ASN A 203 -23.64 20.10 -34.26
CA ASN A 203 -24.68 19.57 -35.15
C ASN A 203 -26.09 19.52 -34.53
N THR A 204 -26.28 19.95 -33.28
CA THR A 204 -27.60 20.02 -32.63
C THR A 204 -28.44 21.23 -33.08
N GLY A 205 -27.95 22.03 -34.03
CA GLY A 205 -28.63 23.23 -34.55
C GLY A 205 -29.60 23.01 -35.73
N GLY A 206 -29.78 21.78 -36.23
CA GLY A 206 -30.70 21.56 -37.34
C GLY A 206 -31.02 20.08 -37.59
N MET A 207 -32.14 19.60 -37.07
CA MET A 207 -32.73 18.35 -37.58
C MET A 207 -33.24 18.59 -39.01
N PRO A 208 -32.85 17.78 -40.01
CA PRO A 208 -33.53 17.80 -41.29
C PRO A 208 -34.93 17.20 -41.14
N ALA A 209 -35.94 17.92 -41.63
CA ALA A 209 -37.32 17.44 -41.67
C ALA A 209 -37.40 16.16 -42.51
N VAL A 210 -37.78 15.05 -41.86
CA VAL A 210 -38.18 13.82 -42.56
C VAL A 210 -39.49 14.11 -43.28
N LYS A 211 -39.47 14.20 -44.61
CA LYS A 211 -40.70 14.19 -45.42
C LYS A 211 -41.23 12.75 -45.47
N LEU A 212 -42.46 12.59 -45.00
CA LEU A 212 -43.31 11.41 -45.18
C LEU A 212 -43.66 11.22 -46.66
#